data_AF-F3LHP3-F1
#
_entry.id   AF-F3LHP3-F1
#
_cell.length_a   1.000
_cell.length_b   1.000
_cell.length_c   1.000
_cell.angle_alpha   90.00
_cell.angle_beta   90.00
_cell.angle_gamma   90.00
#
_symmetry.space_group_name_H-M   'P 1'
#
loop_
_entity.id
_entity.type
_entity.pdbx_description
1 polymer ?
#
loop_
_entity_poly.entity_id
_entity_poly.type
_entity_poly.pdbx_seq_one_letter_code
_entity_poly.pdbx_strand_id
1 'polypeptide(L)'
;MSPSSLSSPVPCDTPIENLSAQLGALLLSHGYTVTTAESCTGGGIAQAITDIPGSSRWFSYGFVTYSNVAKQQLLGISEAVIESCGAVSEQVVESMAIGALKAAQADVAIAVSGIAGPDGGTKAKPVGMVWIAWLVSGDEAITRCYNFLGDRKSIRNQSVNEVLAVKIDLLEQKKSKNTV
;
A
#
# COMPACT_ATOMS: atom_id res chain seq x y z
N MET A 1 -33.90 6.00 18.22
CA MET A 1 -33.03 5.56 17.11
C MET A 1 -31.61 5.91 17.51
N SER A 2 -30.85 4.90 17.91
CA SER A 2 -29.47 5.02 18.38
C SER A 2 -28.53 5.27 17.19
N PRO A 3 -27.61 6.25 17.28
CA PRO A 3 -26.60 6.44 16.24
C PRO A 3 -25.59 5.28 16.31
N SER A 4 -25.38 4.71 15.13
CA SER A 4 -24.43 3.65 14.79
C SER A 4 -23.03 3.92 15.33
N SER A 5 -22.45 2.91 15.97
CA SER A 5 -21.06 2.85 16.41
C SER A 5 -20.11 2.93 15.21
N LEU A 6 -19.50 4.09 15.02
CA LEU A 6 -18.30 4.26 14.19
C LEU A 6 -17.19 3.38 14.79
N SER A 7 -16.54 2.54 13.98
CA SER A 7 -15.32 1.85 14.39
C SER A 7 -14.29 2.91 14.80
N SER A 8 -13.63 2.66 15.93
CA SER A 8 -12.68 3.61 16.49
C SER A 8 -11.49 3.75 15.55
N PRO A 9 -11.00 4.97 15.25
CA PRO A 9 -9.81 5.15 14.44
C PRO A 9 -8.64 4.40 15.08
N VAL A 10 -7.85 3.72 14.26
CA VAL A 10 -6.65 3.00 14.71
C VAL A 10 -5.71 4.01 15.39
N PRO A 11 -5.30 3.79 16.65
CA PRO A 11 -4.40 4.69 17.35
C PRO A 11 -3.07 4.84 16.60
N CYS A 12 -2.57 6.08 16.49
CA CYS A 12 -1.37 6.47 15.74
C CYS A 12 -0.09 5.71 16.17
N ASP A 13 -0.07 5.10 17.36
CA ASP A 13 1.07 4.34 17.90
C ASP A 13 0.87 2.81 17.87
N THR A 14 -0.10 2.32 17.09
CA THR A 14 -0.30 0.86 16.98
C THR A 14 0.95 0.23 16.37
N PRO A 15 1.59 -0.76 17.03
CA PRO A 15 2.75 -1.45 16.49
C PRO A 15 2.45 -2.04 15.10
N ILE A 16 3.39 -1.91 14.17
CA ILE A 16 3.23 -2.43 12.79
C ILE A 16 2.89 -3.93 12.80
N GLU A 17 3.46 -4.71 13.72
CA GLU A 17 3.12 -6.12 13.89
C GLU A 17 1.62 -6.34 14.18
N ASN A 18 1.02 -5.53 15.05
CA ASN A 18 -0.41 -5.64 15.35
C ASN A 18 -1.27 -5.30 14.13
N LEU A 19 -0.89 -4.28 13.36
CA LEU A 19 -1.57 -3.92 12.11
C LEU A 19 -1.47 -5.06 11.10
N SER A 20 -0.28 -5.63 10.90
CA SER A 20 -0.08 -6.76 10.00
C SER A 20 -0.91 -7.98 10.41
N ALA A 21 -0.97 -8.29 11.70
CA ALA A 21 -1.77 -9.40 12.23
C ALA A 21 -3.26 -9.17 11.99
N GLN A 22 -3.76 -7.95 12.23
CA GLN A 22 -5.15 -7.57 11.98
C GLN A 22 -5.49 -7.65 10.48
N LEU A 23 -4.61 -7.13 9.61
CA LEU A 23 -4.78 -7.22 8.16
C LEU A 23 -4.87 -8.68 7.71
N GLY A 24 -3.98 -9.53 8.18
CA GLY A 24 -3.98 -10.96 7.86
C GLY A 24 -5.28 -11.66 8.29
N ALA A 25 -5.78 -11.36 9.50
CA ALA A 25 -7.05 -11.90 9.98
C ALA A 25 -8.23 -11.44 9.11
N LEU A 26 -8.27 -10.17 8.72
CA LEU A 26 -9.32 -9.63 7.84
C LEU A 26 -9.27 -10.26 6.45
N LEU A 27 -8.10 -10.39 5.83
CA LEU A 27 -7.94 -11.02 4.53
C LEU A 27 -8.40 -12.48 4.56
N LEU A 28 -7.95 -13.25 5.56
CA LEU A 28 -8.38 -14.64 5.73
C LEU A 28 -9.90 -14.76 5.92
N SER A 29 -10.53 -13.83 6.65
CA SER A 29 -11.99 -13.84 6.84
C SER A 29 -12.78 -13.58 5.55
N HIS A 30 -12.17 -12.91 4.56
CA HIS A 30 -12.74 -12.69 3.23
C HIS A 30 -12.31 -13.77 2.22
N GLY A 31 -11.42 -14.69 2.59
CA GLY A 31 -10.79 -15.62 1.66
C GLY A 31 -9.84 -14.94 0.66
N TYR A 32 -9.32 -13.75 1.01
CA TYR A 32 -8.46 -12.95 0.14
C TYR A 32 -6.97 -13.19 0.38
N THR A 33 -6.22 -12.98 -0.68
CA THR A 33 -4.76 -12.84 -0.70
C THR A 33 -4.35 -11.40 -1.01
N VAL A 34 -3.17 -11.00 -0.56
CA VAL A 34 -2.60 -9.67 -0.82
C VAL A 34 -1.23 -9.76 -1.49
N THR A 35 -0.93 -8.78 -2.33
CA THR A 35 0.38 -8.53 -2.93
C THR A 35 0.82 -7.08 -2.72
N THR A 36 2.12 -6.82 -2.74
CA THR A 36 2.68 -5.47 -2.58
C THR A 36 3.58 -5.08 -3.75
N ALA A 37 3.54 -3.81 -4.15
CA ALA A 37 4.48 -3.18 -5.06
C ALA A 37 5.14 -1.98 -4.38
N GLU A 38 6.42 -2.10 -4.07
CA GLU A 38 7.16 -1.19 -3.22
C GLU A 38 8.27 -0.48 -4.00
N SER A 39 8.37 0.83 -3.81
CA SER A 39 9.50 1.63 -4.25
C SER A 39 10.25 2.17 -3.03
N CYS A 40 9.81 3.30 -2.46
CA CYS A 40 10.57 3.99 -1.43
C CYS A 40 10.71 3.23 -0.10
N THR A 41 9.79 2.33 0.22
CA THR A 41 9.80 1.46 1.41
C THR A 41 10.78 0.28 1.28
N GLY A 42 11.15 -0.10 0.05
CA GLY A 42 12.19 -1.09 -0.22
C GLY A 42 11.91 -2.49 0.30
N GLY A 43 10.65 -2.90 0.42
CA GLY A 43 10.26 -4.20 0.96
C GLY A 43 9.77 -4.15 2.41
N GLY A 44 9.71 -2.97 3.03
CA GLY A 44 9.25 -2.82 4.41
C GLY A 44 7.80 -3.27 4.65
N ILE A 45 6.93 -3.19 3.65
CA ILE A 45 5.54 -3.67 3.78
C ILE A 45 5.53 -5.20 3.70
N ALA A 46 6.23 -5.78 2.73
CA ALA A 46 6.38 -7.23 2.62
C ALA A 46 7.04 -7.82 3.88
N GLN A 47 8.06 -7.16 4.43
CA GLN A 47 8.68 -7.54 5.71
C GLN A 47 7.64 -7.53 6.83
N ALA A 48 6.93 -6.42 7.03
CA ALA A 48 5.91 -6.31 8.07
C ALA A 48 4.81 -7.38 7.97
N ILE A 49 4.42 -7.77 6.75
CA ILE A 49 3.47 -8.84 6.49
C ILE A 49 4.07 -10.21 6.84
N THR A 50 5.30 -10.47 6.40
CA THR A 50 5.96 -11.77 6.55
C THR A 50 6.49 -12.02 7.97
N ASP A 51 6.66 -10.97 8.77
CA ASP A 51 6.91 -11.07 10.22
C ASP A 51 5.76 -11.76 10.97
N ILE A 52 4.55 -11.83 10.38
CA ILE A 52 3.41 -12.53 10.97
C ILE A 52 3.47 -14.04 10.67
N PRO A 53 3.48 -14.91 11.70
CA PRO A 53 3.41 -16.36 11.51
C PRO A 53 2.17 -16.79 10.71
N GLY A 54 2.37 -17.62 9.69
CA GLY A 54 1.29 -18.11 8.82
C GLY A 54 0.84 -17.11 7.75
N SER A 55 1.60 -16.04 7.52
CA SER A 55 1.43 -15.08 6.41
C SER A 55 1.39 -15.74 5.03
N SER A 56 2.06 -16.89 4.86
CA SER A 56 2.02 -17.68 3.63
C SER A 56 0.62 -18.12 3.16
N ARG A 57 -0.39 -18.06 4.04
CA ARG A 57 -1.79 -18.37 3.68
C ARG A 57 -2.49 -17.23 2.93
N TRP A 58 -1.97 -16.01 3.02
CA TRP A 58 -2.62 -14.82 2.48
C TRP A 58 -1.65 -13.84 1.79
N PHE A 59 -0.36 -14.15 1.76
CA PHE A 59 0.67 -13.40 1.06
C PHE A 59 1.62 -14.35 0.32
N SER A 60 1.92 -14.04 -0.94
CA SER A 60 2.75 -14.90 -1.81
C SER A 60 3.80 -14.11 -2.60
N TYR A 61 3.42 -12.96 -3.16
CA TYR A 61 4.28 -12.15 -4.00
C TYR A 61 4.47 -10.75 -3.41
N GLY A 62 5.70 -10.26 -3.44
CA GLY A 62 6.05 -8.87 -3.16
C GLY A 62 7.02 -8.38 -4.24
N PHE A 63 6.75 -7.20 -4.80
CA PHE A 63 7.55 -6.59 -5.85
C PHE A 63 8.28 -5.37 -5.30
N VAL A 64 9.61 -5.37 -5.35
CA VAL A 64 10.39 -4.14 -5.09
C VAL A 64 10.84 -3.55 -6.42
N THR A 65 10.11 -2.54 -6.90
CA THR A 65 10.33 -1.90 -8.20
C THR A 65 10.91 -0.49 -8.04
N TYR A 66 12.14 -0.41 -7.54
CA TYR A 66 12.78 0.87 -7.20
C TYR A 66 13.06 1.75 -8.42
N SER A 67 13.48 1.16 -9.55
CA SER A 67 13.76 1.88 -10.80
C SER A 67 12.53 1.95 -11.73
N ASN A 68 12.54 2.88 -12.67
CA ASN A 68 11.50 2.97 -13.71
C ASN A 68 11.49 1.70 -14.59
N VAL A 69 12.67 1.19 -14.93
CA VAL A 69 12.81 -0.06 -15.69
C VAL A 69 12.17 -1.24 -14.94
N ALA A 70 12.37 -1.34 -13.62
CA ALA A 70 11.74 -2.41 -12.83
C ALA A 70 10.21 -2.28 -12.81
N LYS A 71 9.67 -1.05 -12.72
CA LYS A 71 8.23 -0.77 -12.81
C LYS A 71 7.67 -1.21 -14.16
N GLN A 72 8.38 -0.93 -15.25
CA GLN A 72 7.98 -1.35 -16.60
C GLN A 72 8.02 -2.87 -16.75
N GLN A 73 9.15 -3.51 -16.40
CA GLN A 73 9.37 -4.94 -16.66
C GLN A 73 8.51 -5.84 -15.78
N LEU A 74 8.35 -5.51 -14.49
CA LEU A 74 7.68 -6.40 -13.53
C LEU A 74 6.19 -6.08 -13.39
N LEU A 75 5.80 -4.82 -13.59
CA LEU A 75 4.41 -4.37 -13.37
C LEU A 75 3.73 -3.90 -14.66
N GLY A 76 4.43 -3.89 -15.80
CA GLY A 76 3.85 -3.54 -17.10
C GLY A 76 3.49 -2.06 -17.25
N ILE A 77 4.07 -1.18 -16.42
CA ILE A 77 3.78 0.26 -16.49
C ILE A 77 4.38 0.82 -17.77
N SER A 78 3.59 1.56 -18.54
CA SER A 78 4.06 2.25 -19.75
C SER A 78 5.10 3.33 -19.42
N GLU A 79 6.15 3.41 -20.24
CA GLU A 79 7.15 4.48 -20.16
C GLU A 79 6.50 5.87 -20.24
N ALA A 80 5.54 6.06 -21.15
CA ALA A 80 4.85 7.34 -21.34
C ALA A 80 4.09 7.82 -20.08
N VAL A 81 3.58 6.89 -19.26
CA VAL A 81 2.94 7.24 -17.97
C VAL A 81 3.98 7.80 -17.01
N ILE A 82 5.15 7.16 -16.92
CA ILE A 82 6.21 7.61 -16.02
C ILE A 82 6.81 8.93 -16.50
N GLU A 83 7.01 9.12 -17.80
CA GLU A 83 7.54 10.37 -18.35
C GLU A 83 6.60 11.56 -18.15
N SER A 84 5.30 11.37 -18.30
CA SER A 84 4.32 12.47 -18.22
C SER A 84 4.12 13.00 -16.80
N CYS A 85 4.08 12.12 -15.79
CA CYS A 85 3.74 12.53 -14.42
C CYS A 85 4.85 12.25 -13.40
N GLY A 86 5.92 11.56 -13.79
CA GLY A 86 7.03 11.14 -12.92
C GLY A 86 6.69 9.94 -12.04
N ALA A 87 7.71 9.23 -11.55
CA ALA A 87 7.54 7.99 -10.77
C ALA A 87 6.82 8.15 -9.42
N VAL A 88 6.72 9.37 -8.89
CA VAL A 88 5.99 9.71 -7.66
C VAL A 88 4.78 10.52 -8.06
N SER A 89 3.68 9.82 -8.34
CA SER A 89 2.41 10.34 -8.81
C SER A 89 1.30 9.34 -8.53
N GLU A 90 0.06 9.81 -8.59
CA GLU A 90 -1.14 8.99 -8.49
C GLU A 90 -1.20 7.90 -9.57
N GLN A 91 -1.00 8.29 -10.82
CA GLN A 91 -1.13 7.42 -11.99
C GLN A 91 -0.12 6.26 -11.95
N VAL A 92 1.09 6.53 -11.43
CA VAL A 92 2.12 5.50 -11.31
C VAL A 92 1.78 4.52 -10.19
N VAL A 93 1.32 4.96 -9.02
CA VAL A 93 0.97 4.01 -7.94
C VAL A 93 -0.28 3.20 -8.25
N GLU A 94 -1.25 3.79 -8.96
CA GLU A 94 -2.41 3.05 -9.48
C GLU A 94 -1.95 1.97 -10.47
N SER A 95 -1.12 2.35 -11.46
CA SER A 95 -0.56 1.40 -12.43
C SER A 95 0.26 0.31 -11.76
N MET A 96 1.04 0.65 -10.72
CA MET A 96 1.78 -0.32 -9.90
C MET A 96 0.85 -1.31 -9.22
N ALA A 97 -0.25 -0.85 -8.61
CA ALA A 97 -1.21 -1.72 -7.94
C ALA A 97 -1.90 -2.68 -8.93
N ILE A 98 -2.35 -2.16 -10.08
CA ILE A 98 -2.98 -2.96 -11.14
C ILE A 98 -2.01 -4.03 -11.66
N GLY A 99 -0.77 -3.62 -11.98
CA GLY A 99 0.27 -4.53 -12.47
C GLY A 99 0.60 -5.63 -11.46
N ALA A 100 0.75 -5.26 -10.19
CA ALA A 100 1.05 -6.22 -9.11
C ALA A 100 -0.08 -7.21 -8.88
N LEU A 101 -1.33 -6.73 -8.83
CA LEU A 101 -2.52 -7.57 -8.66
C LEU A 101 -2.58 -8.64 -9.76
N LYS A 102 -2.39 -8.22 -11.01
CA LYS A 102 -2.41 -9.11 -12.18
C LYS A 102 -1.26 -10.11 -12.15
N ALA A 103 -0.04 -9.65 -11.88
CA ALA A 103 1.15 -10.51 -11.87
C ALA A 103 1.11 -11.55 -10.75
N ALA A 104 0.61 -11.17 -9.56
CA ALA A 104 0.48 -12.06 -8.41
C ALA A 104 -0.77 -12.94 -8.43
N GLN A 105 -1.75 -12.63 -9.29
CA GLN A 105 -3.09 -13.21 -9.25
C GLN A 105 -3.71 -13.13 -7.84
N ALA A 106 -3.53 -11.99 -7.19
CA ALA A 106 -4.01 -11.74 -5.84
C ALA A 106 -5.39 -11.06 -5.84
N ASP A 107 -6.04 -11.03 -4.69
CA ASP A 107 -7.33 -10.36 -4.51
C ASP A 107 -7.18 -8.89 -4.12
N VAL A 108 -6.08 -8.56 -3.44
CA VAL A 108 -5.76 -7.22 -2.96
C VAL A 108 -4.35 -6.84 -3.39
N ALA A 109 -4.16 -5.62 -3.87
CA ALA A 109 -2.84 -5.05 -4.14
C ALA A 109 -2.65 -3.73 -3.40
N ILE A 110 -1.42 -3.53 -2.93
CA ILE A 110 -0.96 -2.30 -2.29
C ILE A 110 0.25 -1.82 -3.07
N ALA A 111 0.28 -0.53 -3.45
CA ALA A 111 1.44 0.05 -4.12
C ALA A 111 1.91 1.34 -3.45
N VAL A 112 3.22 1.52 -3.37
CA VAL A 112 3.84 2.71 -2.74
C VAL A 112 4.98 3.26 -3.60
N SER A 113 4.91 4.54 -3.91
CA SER A 113 5.99 5.29 -4.54
C SER A 113 6.15 6.68 -3.94
N GLY A 114 7.35 7.05 -3.55
CA GLY A 114 7.59 8.30 -2.83
C GLY A 114 9.06 8.69 -2.72
N ILE A 115 9.32 9.79 -2.03
CA ILE A 115 10.64 10.39 -1.85
C ILE A 115 10.99 10.35 -0.37
N ALA A 116 11.68 9.29 0.06
CA ALA A 116 12.09 9.16 1.47
C ALA A 116 13.30 10.04 1.86
N GLY A 117 13.93 10.74 0.92
CA GLY A 117 15.07 11.62 1.22
C GLY A 117 16.38 10.88 1.52
N PRO A 118 17.43 11.56 2.00
CA PRO A 118 17.46 13.01 2.23
C PRO A 118 17.41 13.81 0.92
N ASP A 119 17.80 13.19 -0.20
CA ASP A 119 17.82 13.81 -1.53
C ASP A 119 16.60 13.43 -2.39
N GLY A 120 16.54 14.02 -3.59
CA GLY A 120 15.54 13.68 -4.62
C GLY A 120 14.23 14.47 -4.53
N GLY A 121 14.08 15.30 -3.49
CA GLY A 121 12.96 16.22 -3.37
C GLY A 121 13.10 17.46 -4.26
N THR A 122 11.97 18.04 -4.65
CA THR A 122 11.85 19.34 -5.31
C THR A 122 10.81 20.18 -4.58
N LYS A 123 10.66 21.47 -4.94
CA LYS A 123 9.58 22.30 -4.37
C LYS A 123 8.17 21.72 -4.64
N ALA A 124 7.97 21.11 -5.80
CA ALA A 124 6.68 20.52 -6.19
C ALA A 124 6.48 19.11 -5.60
N LYS A 125 7.56 18.35 -5.44
CA LYS A 125 7.56 16.98 -4.89
C LYS A 125 8.61 16.90 -3.76
N PRO A 126 8.30 17.39 -2.56
CA PRO A 126 9.27 17.45 -1.47
C PRO A 126 9.64 16.06 -0.95
N VAL A 127 10.77 15.98 -0.24
CA VAL A 127 11.07 14.82 0.61
C VAL A 127 9.92 14.65 1.61
N GLY A 128 9.48 13.41 1.80
CA GLY A 128 8.29 13.08 2.59
C GLY A 128 7.06 12.82 1.72
N MET A 129 7.04 13.28 0.46
CA MET A 129 5.93 13.00 -0.45
C MET A 129 5.88 11.52 -0.82
N VAL A 130 4.77 10.86 -0.50
CA VAL A 130 4.53 9.45 -0.81
C VAL A 130 3.11 9.28 -1.34
N TRP A 131 3.01 8.71 -2.53
CA TRP A 131 1.76 8.21 -3.08
C TRP A 131 1.57 6.74 -2.71
N ILE A 132 0.34 6.40 -2.35
CA ILE A 132 -0.08 5.05 -1.99
C ILE A 132 -1.37 4.71 -2.74
N ALA A 133 -1.46 3.48 -3.24
CA ALA A 133 -2.67 2.94 -3.83
C ALA A 133 -3.07 1.62 -3.14
N TRP A 134 -4.37 1.43 -2.95
CA TRP A 134 -4.98 0.18 -2.52
C TRP A 134 -6.01 -0.25 -3.54
N LEU A 135 -5.92 -1.48 -4.01
CA LEU A 135 -6.80 -2.06 -5.02
C LEU A 135 -7.35 -3.38 -4.51
N VAL A 136 -8.63 -3.63 -4.75
CA VAL A 136 -9.27 -4.95 -4.63
C VAL A 136 -9.68 -5.38 -6.03
N SER A 137 -9.50 -6.65 -6.37
CA SER A 137 -9.87 -7.19 -7.67
C SER A 137 -11.34 -6.89 -7.98
N GLY A 138 -11.59 -6.29 -9.15
CA GLY A 138 -12.91 -5.88 -9.59
C GLY A 138 -13.39 -4.49 -9.12
N ASP A 139 -12.62 -3.80 -8.25
CA ASP A 139 -12.90 -2.43 -7.83
C ASP A 139 -11.98 -1.42 -8.55
N GLU A 140 -12.29 -0.12 -8.43
CA GLU A 140 -11.36 0.96 -8.74
C GLU A 140 -10.28 1.10 -7.64
N ALA A 141 -9.08 1.54 -8.02
CA ALA A 141 -8.02 1.80 -7.06
C ALA A 141 -8.34 3.03 -6.22
N ILE A 142 -8.10 2.94 -4.91
CA ILE A 142 -8.13 4.10 -4.00
C ILE A 142 -6.70 4.60 -3.85
N THR A 143 -6.47 5.87 -4.14
CA THR A 143 -5.15 6.52 -4.09
C THR A 143 -5.13 7.63 -3.04
N ARG A 144 -3.99 7.82 -2.38
CA ARG A 144 -3.76 8.96 -1.47
C ARG A 144 -2.32 9.45 -1.55
N CYS A 145 -2.14 10.76 -1.39
CA CYS A 145 -0.84 11.41 -1.29
C CYS A 145 -0.62 11.89 0.15
N TYR A 146 0.53 11.55 0.70
CA TYR A 146 0.96 11.94 2.03
C TYR A 146 2.24 12.76 1.95
N ASN A 147 2.44 13.62 2.94
CA ASN A 147 3.71 14.31 3.16
C ASN A 147 4.22 14.00 4.58
N PHE A 148 4.95 12.90 4.70
CA PHE A 148 5.48 12.44 5.99
C PHE A 148 6.68 13.25 6.43
N LEU A 149 6.88 13.37 7.74
CA LEU A 149 7.93 14.18 8.34
C LEU A 149 9.06 13.33 8.92
N GLY A 150 10.26 13.91 8.96
CA GLY A 150 11.44 13.30 9.56
C GLY A 150 12.44 12.77 8.53
N ASP A 151 13.31 11.86 8.99
CA ASP A 151 14.35 11.27 8.15
C ASP A 151 13.82 10.12 7.27
N ARG A 152 14.71 9.57 6.43
CA ARG A 152 14.39 8.44 5.55
C ARG A 152 13.76 7.26 6.28
N LYS A 153 14.24 6.93 7.48
CA LYS A 153 13.72 5.79 8.24
C LYS A 153 12.32 6.08 8.76
N SER A 154 12.10 7.28 9.29
CA SER A 154 10.80 7.74 9.77
C SER A 154 9.75 7.76 8.66
N ILE A 155 10.09 8.32 7.49
CA ILE A 155 9.17 8.39 6.34
C ILE A 155 8.78 6.99 5.87
N ARG A 156 9.73 6.06 5.79
CA ARG A 156 9.47 4.66 5.42
C ARG A 156 8.55 3.97 6.43
N ASN A 157 8.83 4.11 7.72
CA ASN A 157 8.03 3.50 8.78
C ASN A 157 6.60 4.05 8.81
N GLN A 158 6.42 5.37 8.68
CA GLN A 158 5.11 5.99 8.56
C GLN A 158 4.36 5.48 7.33
N SER A 159 5.05 5.34 6.19
CA SER A 159 4.44 4.79 4.97
C SER A 159 3.94 3.35 5.17
N VAL A 160 4.72 2.50 5.84
CA VAL A 160 4.31 1.11 6.13
C VAL A 160 3.11 1.07 7.09
N ASN A 161 3.15 1.86 8.16
CA ASN A 161 2.04 1.94 9.12
C ASN A 161 0.74 2.35 8.41
N GLU A 162 0.81 3.41 7.61
CA GLU A 162 -0.38 4.00 7.00
C GLU A 162 -0.97 3.15 5.88
N VAL A 163 -0.13 2.43 5.15
CA VAL A 163 -0.56 1.37 4.23
C VAL A 163 -1.46 0.35 4.94
N LEU A 164 -1.00 -0.17 6.08
CA LEU A 164 -1.69 -1.25 6.78
C LEU A 164 -2.98 -0.74 7.43
N ALA A 165 -2.91 0.39 8.14
CA ALA A 165 -4.05 1.00 8.82
C ALA A 165 -5.19 1.32 7.84
N VAL A 166 -4.90 2.01 6.73
CA VAL A 166 -5.95 2.35 5.75
C VAL A 166 -6.50 1.10 5.06
N LYS A 167 -5.68 0.08 4.78
CA LYS A 167 -6.20 -1.15 4.17
C LYS A 167 -7.17 -1.89 5.08
N ILE A 168 -6.88 -1.93 6.38
CA ILE A 168 -7.77 -2.49 7.41
C ILE A 168 -9.11 -1.76 7.38
N ASP A 169 -9.10 -0.43 7.48
CA ASP A 169 -10.32 0.40 7.46
C ASP A 169 -11.18 0.15 6.21
N LEU A 170 -10.53 0.06 5.04
CA LEU A 170 -11.21 -0.20 3.77
C LEU A 170 -11.87 -1.59 3.73
N LEU A 171 -11.24 -2.62 4.30
CA LEU A 171 -11.83 -3.98 4.36
C LEU A 171 -12.99 -4.04 5.35
N GLU A 172 -12.88 -3.37 6.50
CA GLU A 172 -13.96 -3.31 7.50
C GLU A 172 -15.21 -2.63 6.94
N GLN A 173 -15.04 -1.51 6.23
CA GLN A 173 -16.16 -0.82 5.58
C GLN A 173 -16.87 -1.68 4.52
N LYS A 174 -16.12 -2.52 3.78
CA LYS A 174 -16.69 -3.43 2.78
C LYS A 174 -17.49 -4.56 3.43
N LYS A 175 -17.01 -5.08 4.58
CA LYS A 175 -17.75 -6.07 5.38
C LYS A 175 -19.10 -5.53 5.86
N SER A 176 -19.14 -4.28 6.34
CA SER A 176 -20.39 -3.65 6.78
C SER A 176 -21.40 -3.47 5.65
N LYS A 177 -20.95 -3.20 4.41
CA LYS A 177 -21.83 -3.06 3.25
C LYS A 177 -22.39 -4.37 2.71
N ASN A 178 -21.66 -5.48 2.89
CA ASN A 178 -22.08 -6.81 2.41
C ASN A 178 -22.99 -7.57 3.42
N THR A 179 -23.21 -7.02 4.61
CA THR A 179 -24.02 -7.66 5.68
C THR A 179 -25.46 -7.11 5.74
N VAL A 180 -25.86 -6.26 4.78
CA VAL A 180 -27.20 -5.65 4.68
C VAL A 180 -27.96 -6.24 3.50
#